data_AF-A0A815F7G3-F1
#
_entry.id   AF-A0A815F7G3-F1
#
_cell.length_a   1.000
_cell.length_b   1.000
_cell.length_c   1.000
_cell.angle_alpha   90.00
_cell.angle_beta   90.00
_cell.angle_gamma   90.00
#
_symmetry.space_group_name_H-M   'P 1'
#
loop_
_entity.id
_entity.type
_entity.pdbx_description
1 polymer ?
#
loop_
_entity_poly.entity_id
_entity_poly.type
_entity_poly.pdbx_seq_one_letter_code
_entity_poly.pdbx_strand_id
1 'polypeptide(L)'
;MVTNCEIDLTQKLIGGPVDYIWDRAAIVALHWDDHERYLIKLLSLMEKPSNSSTNSGYDLLFGCYWHDQHRGPPFPVDQDYLTKLLHKIEPKIEKIDLLDDVDAFNSGWANGAFTIMRERCFGVNRNA
;
A
#
# COMPACT_ATOMS: atom_id res chain seq x y z
N MET A 1 9.03 21.97 -14.43
CA MET A 1 9.41 22.38 -13.06
C MET A 1 9.91 21.12 -12.37
N VAL A 2 11.23 20.95 -12.29
CA VAL A 2 11.84 19.76 -11.67
C VAL A 2 12.02 20.11 -10.20
N THR A 3 11.15 19.61 -9.34
CA THR A 3 11.39 19.65 -7.90
C THR A 3 12.42 18.57 -7.57
N ASN A 4 13.71 18.88 -7.73
CA ASN A 4 14.80 18.10 -7.14
C ASN A 4 14.76 18.29 -5.63
N CYS A 5 13.80 17.63 -4.98
CA CYS A 5 13.81 17.39 -3.56
C CYS A 5 14.17 15.92 -3.40
N GLU A 6 15.46 15.59 -3.53
CA GLU A 6 15.99 14.28 -3.13
C GLU A 6 16.08 14.24 -1.59
N ILE A 7 14.95 14.41 -0.92
CA ILE A 7 14.86 14.07 0.49
C ILE A 7 14.60 12.57 0.53
N ASP A 8 15.66 11.80 0.77
CA ASP A 8 15.53 10.37 0.96
C ASP A 8 14.80 10.09 2.28
N LEU A 9 13.64 9.44 2.19
CA LEU A 9 12.82 9.12 3.35
C LEU A 9 13.52 8.00 4.14
N THR A 10 14.15 8.34 5.27
CA THR A 10 14.89 7.39 6.10
C THR A 10 14.28 7.30 7.50
N GLN A 11 14.49 6.19 8.20
CA GLN A 11 14.13 6.06 9.62
C GLN A 11 14.66 7.25 10.44
N LYS A 12 15.90 7.67 10.18
CA LYS A 12 16.51 8.83 10.84
C LYS A 12 15.72 10.13 10.60
N LEU A 13 15.22 10.33 9.38
CA LEU A 13 14.45 11.53 9.03
C LEU A 13 13.12 11.59 9.77
N ILE A 14 12.46 10.45 9.97
CA ILE A 14 11.16 10.35 10.65
C ILE A 14 11.28 10.10 12.16
N GLY A 15 12.48 10.10 12.72
CA GLY A 15 12.74 9.98 14.16
C GLY A 15 12.91 8.55 14.69
N GLY A 16 12.96 7.55 13.83
CA GLY A 16 13.11 6.13 14.18
C GLY A 16 12.44 5.19 13.18
N PRO A 17 12.51 3.86 13.39
CA PRO A 17 11.63 2.93 12.69
C PRO A 17 10.16 3.17 13.08
N VAL A 18 9.23 2.79 12.20
CA VAL A 18 7.79 2.80 12.50
C VAL A 18 7.26 1.39 12.70
N ASP A 19 6.33 1.24 13.64
CA ASP A 19 5.66 -0.04 13.87
C ASP A 19 4.61 -0.36 12.80
N TYR A 20 3.93 0.68 12.29
CA TYR A 20 2.80 0.55 11.38
C TYR A 20 2.87 1.55 10.23
N ILE A 21 2.39 1.11 9.07
CA ILE A 21 2.15 1.99 7.92
C ILE A 21 0.72 1.81 7.45
N TRP A 22 0.03 2.94 7.29
CA TRP A 22 -1.25 3.04 6.60
C TRP A 22 -1.03 3.72 5.25
N ASP A 23 -0.94 2.93 4.19
CA ASP A 23 -0.87 3.39 2.80
C ASP A 23 -2.28 3.46 2.22
N ARG A 24 -2.88 4.64 2.24
CA ARG A 24 -4.16 4.85 1.55
C ARG A 24 -3.97 5.70 0.33
N ALA A 25 -4.42 5.20 -0.80
CA ALA A 25 -4.37 5.87 -2.08
C ALA A 25 -2.96 6.33 -2.53
N ALA A 26 -1.88 5.83 -1.91
CA ALA A 26 -0.52 6.25 -2.24
C ALA A 26 0.11 5.31 -3.27
N ILE A 27 0.14 3.99 -3.03
CA ILE A 27 0.65 3.03 -4.02
C ILE A 27 -0.08 3.15 -5.37
N VAL A 28 -1.41 3.27 -5.35
CA VAL A 28 -2.25 3.43 -6.55
C VAL A 28 -2.07 4.77 -7.26
N ALA A 29 -1.40 5.75 -6.65
CA ALA A 29 -1.08 7.01 -7.32
C ALA A 29 0.22 6.93 -8.13
N LEU A 30 1.04 5.91 -7.88
CA LEU A 30 2.31 5.68 -8.56
C LEU A 30 2.11 4.82 -9.81
N HIS A 31 2.98 4.99 -10.81
CA HIS A 31 3.02 4.08 -11.94
C HIS A 31 3.50 2.70 -11.48
N TRP A 32 2.99 1.63 -12.08
CA TRP A 32 3.28 0.25 -11.63
C TRP A 32 4.76 -0.12 -11.66
N ASP A 33 5.55 0.51 -12.55
CA ASP A 33 7.01 0.32 -12.62
C ASP A 33 7.73 0.78 -11.34
N ASP A 34 7.11 1.67 -10.56
CA ASP A 34 7.67 2.23 -9.33
C ASP A 34 7.21 1.50 -8.06
N HIS A 35 6.18 0.65 -8.15
CA HIS A 35 5.58 0.01 -6.97
C HIS A 35 6.59 -0.83 -6.19
N GLU A 36 7.48 -1.56 -6.87
CA GLU A 36 8.50 -2.38 -6.21
C GLU A 36 9.46 -1.53 -5.38
N ARG A 37 10.01 -0.47 -6.00
CA ARG A 37 10.90 0.47 -5.33
C ARG A 37 10.21 1.16 -4.15
N TYR A 38 8.96 1.53 -4.34
CA TYR A 38 8.14 2.17 -3.31
C TYR A 38 7.89 1.25 -2.11
N LEU A 39 7.50 0.00 -2.33
CA LEU A 39 7.28 -0.98 -1.26
C LEU A 39 8.57 -1.35 -0.53
N ILE A 40 9.69 -1.52 -1.25
CA ILE A 40 11.03 -1.68 -0.62
C ILE A 40 11.31 -0.51 0.33
N LYS A 41 10.98 0.72 -0.11
CA LYS A 41 11.16 1.91 0.72
C LYS A 41 10.26 1.90 1.94
N LEU A 42 8.97 1.60 1.81
CA LEU A 42 8.05 1.48 2.95
C LEU A 42 8.56 0.46 3.98
N LEU A 43 8.94 -0.74 3.53
CA LEU A 43 9.48 -1.79 4.40
C LEU A 43 10.77 -1.35 5.12
N SER A 44 11.63 -0.57 4.46
CA SER A 44 12.86 -0.05 5.07
C SER A 44 12.62 0.95 6.20
N LEU A 45 11.42 1.57 6.25
CA LEU A 45 11.05 2.49 7.32
C LEU A 45 10.56 1.77 8.57
N MET A 46 10.14 0.52 8.43
CA MET A 46 9.52 -0.21 9.53
C MET A 46 10.55 -0.86 10.45
N GLU A 47 10.14 -1.10 11.69
CA GLU A 47 10.88 -2.01 12.55
C GLU A 47 10.89 -3.42 11.93
N LYS A 48 11.99 -4.15 12.16
CA LYS A 48 12.06 -5.55 11.76
C LYS A 48 10.98 -6.33 12.51
N PRO A 49 10.37 -7.35 11.88
CA PRO A 49 9.46 -8.22 12.61
C PRO A 49 10.23 -8.89 13.76
N SER A 50 9.98 -8.44 14.99
CA SER A 50 10.51 -9.05 16.20
C SER A 50 9.34 -9.28 17.15
N ASN A 51 8.76 -10.48 17.09
CA ASN A 51 7.78 -11.00 18.04
C ASN A 51 6.67 -10.01 18.43
N SER A 52 6.35 -9.06 17.56
CA SER A 52 5.49 -7.92 17.87
C SER A 52 4.07 -8.44 17.89
N SER A 53 3.60 -8.81 19.08
CA SER A 53 2.21 -9.19 19.31
C SER A 53 1.36 -7.93 19.28
N THR A 54 1.12 -7.41 18.09
CA THR A 54 0.13 -6.36 17.88
C THR A 54 -1.26 -6.96 18.09
N ASN A 55 -2.17 -6.23 18.74
CA ASN A 55 -3.56 -6.69 18.92
C ASN A 55 -4.32 -6.79 17.58
N SER A 56 -3.85 -6.11 16.53
CA SER A 56 -4.44 -6.15 15.18
C SER A 56 -3.93 -7.31 14.33
N GLY A 57 -2.72 -7.82 14.60
CA GLY A 57 -2.07 -8.83 13.76
C GLY A 57 -1.65 -8.33 12.37
N TYR A 58 -1.64 -7.02 12.10
CA TYR A 58 -1.17 -6.45 10.83
C TYR A 58 -0.29 -5.22 11.09
N ASP A 59 0.80 -5.11 10.33
CA ASP A 59 1.77 -4.02 10.43
C ASP A 59 1.82 -3.13 9.18
N LEU A 60 1.40 -3.63 8.02
CA LEU A 60 1.09 -2.80 6.85
C LEU A 60 -0.39 -2.89 6.51
N LEU A 61 -0.95 -1.74 6.13
CA LEU A 61 -2.32 -1.63 5.67
C LEU A 61 -2.37 -0.84 4.36
N PHE A 62 -3.08 -1.37 3.37
CA PHE A 62 -3.25 -0.76 2.04
C PHE A 62 -4.71 -0.43 1.76
N GLY A 63 -5.04 0.84 1.62
CA GLY A 63 -6.31 1.32 1.06
C GLY A 63 -6.19 1.54 -0.44
N CYS A 64 -6.50 0.50 -1.22
CA CYS A 64 -6.40 0.48 -2.67
C CYS A 64 -7.75 0.71 -3.34
N TYR A 65 -7.72 1.03 -4.64
CA TYR A 65 -8.91 1.15 -5.46
C TYR A 65 -8.92 0.11 -6.58
N TRP A 66 -10.09 -0.44 -6.86
CA TRP A 66 -10.33 -1.32 -7.99
C TRP A 66 -11.39 -0.74 -8.93
N HIS A 67 -11.06 -0.74 -10.22
CA HIS A 67 -11.90 -0.42 -11.37
C HIS A 67 -11.26 -0.98 -12.64
N ASP A 68 -12.00 -1.02 -13.75
CA ASP A 68 -11.53 -1.50 -15.07
C ASP A 68 -11.56 -0.42 -16.17
N GLN A 69 -11.84 0.84 -15.80
CA GLN A 69 -12.22 1.89 -16.76
C GLN A 69 -11.06 2.80 -17.21
N HIS A 70 -10.11 3.07 -16.32
CA HIS A 70 -9.00 3.98 -16.57
C HIS A 70 -7.66 3.26 -16.42
N ARG A 71 -6.64 3.79 -17.10
CA ARG A 71 -5.24 3.37 -16.91
C ARG A 71 -4.55 4.15 -15.77
N GLY A 72 -5.34 4.69 -14.85
CA GLY A 72 -4.90 5.46 -13.69
C GLY A 72 -4.44 6.91 -13.97
N PRO A 73 -4.04 7.63 -12.89
CA PRO A 73 -4.31 7.27 -11.49
C PRO A 73 -5.79 7.47 -11.10
N PRO A 74 -6.31 6.73 -10.09
CA PRO A 74 -5.64 5.64 -9.38
C PRO A 74 -5.41 4.44 -10.32
N PHE A 75 -4.24 3.81 -10.25
CA PHE A 75 -3.98 2.57 -10.95
C PHE A 75 -4.66 1.42 -10.18
N PRO A 76 -5.36 0.50 -10.86
CA PRO A 76 -6.02 -0.60 -10.19
C PRO A 76 -4.99 -1.53 -9.55
N VAL A 77 -5.11 -1.76 -8.25
CA VAL A 77 -4.27 -2.69 -7.49
C VAL A 77 -5.20 -3.72 -6.84
N ASP A 78 -5.10 -4.96 -7.31
CA ASP A 78 -5.83 -6.09 -6.74
C ASP A 78 -4.96 -6.91 -5.76
N GLN A 79 -5.62 -7.82 -5.04
CA GLN A 79 -4.96 -8.65 -4.02
C GLN A 79 -3.88 -9.55 -4.62
N ASP A 80 -4.11 -10.11 -5.81
CA ASP A 80 -3.17 -11.03 -6.46
C ASP A 80 -1.89 -10.32 -6.86
N TYR A 81 -2.01 -9.13 -7.45
CA TYR A 81 -0.91 -8.26 -7.81
C TYR A 81 -0.12 -7.84 -6.56
N LEU A 82 -0.81 -7.33 -5.54
CA LEU A 82 -0.19 -6.89 -4.29
C LEU A 82 0.53 -8.05 -3.60
N THR A 83 -0.08 -9.24 -3.56
CA THR A 83 0.50 -10.45 -2.99
C THR A 83 1.77 -10.88 -3.71
N LYS A 84 1.74 -10.96 -5.05
CA LYS A 84 2.92 -11.33 -5.85
C LYS A 84 4.06 -10.34 -5.63
N LEU A 85 3.74 -9.05 -5.60
CA LEU A 85 4.73 -8.00 -5.46
C LEU A 85 5.36 -8.00 -4.06
N LEU A 86 4.53 -8.14 -3.02
CA LEU A 86 4.99 -8.21 -1.63
C LEU A 86 5.84 -9.45 -1.37
N HIS A 87 5.42 -10.64 -1.80
CA HIS A 87 6.23 -11.86 -1.64
C HIS A 87 7.53 -11.83 -2.43
N LYS A 88 7.59 -11.11 -3.55
CA LYS A 88 8.84 -10.88 -4.29
C LYS A 88 9.85 -10.09 -3.45
N ILE A 89 9.37 -9.12 -2.67
CA ILE A 89 10.21 -8.19 -1.90
C ILE A 89 10.54 -8.73 -0.51
N GLU A 90 9.54 -9.27 0.19
CA GLU A 90 9.65 -9.84 1.53
C GLU A 90 8.99 -11.24 1.54
N PRO A 91 9.76 -12.30 1.22
CA PRO A 91 9.24 -13.67 1.17
C PRO A 91 8.72 -14.22 2.50
N LYS A 92 8.99 -13.52 3.62
CA LYS A 92 8.54 -13.92 4.97
C LYS A 92 7.17 -13.38 5.35
N ILE A 93 6.51 -12.61 4.47
CA ILE A 93 5.13 -12.21 4.70
C ILE A 93 4.29 -13.47 4.89
N GLU A 94 3.66 -13.56 6.06
CA GLU A 94 2.85 -14.72 6.45
C GLU A 94 1.49 -14.66 5.75
N LYS A 95 0.89 -13.46 5.73
CA LYS A 95 -0.52 -13.30 5.37
C LYS A 95 -0.82 -11.93 4.78
N ILE A 96 -1.73 -11.91 3.80
CA ILE A 96 -2.35 -10.71 3.24
C ILE A 96 -3.86 -10.95 3.18
N ASP A 97 -4.62 -10.18 3.95
CA ASP A 97 -6.07 -10.30 4.07
C ASP A 97 -6.79 -9.10 3.48
N LEU A 98 -7.90 -9.36 2.79
CA LEU A 98 -8.90 -8.34 2.49
C LEU A 98 -9.69 -8.07 3.78
N LEU A 99 -9.47 -6.90 4.38
CA LEU A 99 -10.11 -6.48 5.62
C LEU A 99 -11.44 -5.76 5.36
N ASP A 100 -11.52 -5.05 4.24
CA ASP A 100 -12.73 -4.33 3.86
C ASP A 100 -12.82 -4.21 2.33
N ASP A 101 -14.03 -4.22 1.82
CA ASP A 101 -14.34 -3.94 0.43
C ASP A 101 -15.62 -3.10 0.45
N VAL A 102 -15.51 -1.82 0.08
CA VAL A 102 -16.65 -0.88 0.08
C VAL A 102 -16.87 -0.28 -1.30
N ASP A 103 -18.14 0.00 -1.61
CA ASP A 103 -18.49 0.77 -2.79
C ASP A 103 -18.16 2.24 -2.52
N ALA A 104 -17.11 2.72 -3.17
CA ALA A 104 -16.64 4.09 -3.04
C ALA A 104 -17.17 4.99 -4.15
N PHE A 105 -18.01 4.50 -5.06
CA PHE A 105 -18.46 5.25 -6.23
C PHE A 105 -19.02 6.65 -5.90
N ASN A 106 -19.82 6.75 -4.84
CA ASN A 106 -20.45 8.01 -4.43
C ASN A 106 -19.51 8.99 -3.70
N SER A 107 -18.26 8.63 -3.46
CA SER A 107 -17.25 9.44 -2.77
C SER A 107 -16.56 10.47 -3.69
N GLY A 108 -17.27 10.96 -4.71
CA GLY A 108 -16.77 11.93 -5.69
C GLY A 108 -16.15 11.31 -6.96
N TRP A 109 -16.02 9.99 -7.03
CA TRP A 109 -15.45 9.29 -8.19
C TRP A 109 -16.34 9.34 -9.44
N ALA A 110 -17.65 9.55 -9.27
CA ALA A 110 -18.56 9.82 -10.38
C ALA A 110 -18.13 11.05 -11.22
N ASN A 111 -17.50 12.05 -10.61
CA ASN A 111 -16.96 13.22 -11.32
C ASN A 111 -15.73 12.88 -12.17
N GLY A 112 -15.05 11.77 -11.87
CA GLY A 112 -13.90 11.25 -12.60
C GLY A 112 -14.27 10.34 -13.76
N ALA A 113 -15.54 10.32 -14.19
CA ALA A 113 -16.07 9.42 -15.23
C ALA A 113 -15.95 7.92 -14.92
N PHE A 114 -15.65 7.56 -13.68
CA PHE A 114 -15.84 6.20 -13.20
C PHE A 114 -17.33 5.89 -13.17
N THR A 115 -17.68 4.63 -13.43
CA THR A 115 -19.01 4.03 -13.25
C THR A 115 -19.03 2.95 -12.18
N ILE A 116 -17.84 2.52 -11.73
CA ILE A 116 -17.61 1.60 -10.62
C ILE A 116 -16.32 2.03 -9.91
N MET A 117 -16.34 2.01 -8.59
CA MET A 117 -15.16 2.23 -7.78
C MET A 117 -15.29 1.44 -6.47
N ARG A 118 -14.37 0.49 -6.26
CA ARG A 118 -14.28 -0.27 -5.01
C ARG A 118 -13.07 0.19 -4.23
N GLU A 119 -13.25 0.63 -2.99
CA GLU A 119 -12.13 0.82 -2.06
C GLU A 119 -11.93 -0.48 -1.30
N ARG A 120 -10.71 -1.03 -1.37
CA ARG A 120 -10.34 -2.28 -0.72
C ARG A 120 -9.23 -2.03 0.28
N CYS A 121 -9.43 -2.50 1.51
CA CYS A 121 -8.44 -2.45 2.56
C CYS A 121 -7.76 -3.81 2.66
N PHE A 122 -6.43 -3.84 2.52
CA PHE A 122 -5.63 -5.06 2.72
C PHE A 122 -4.75 -4.92 3.96
N GLY A 123 -4.77 -5.92 4.85
CA GLY A 123 -3.86 -6.04 5.98
C GLY A 123 -2.76 -7.03 5.66
N VAL A 124 -1.50 -6.68 5.94
CA VAL A 124 -0.34 -7.55 5.78
C VAL A 124 0.25 -7.85 7.15
N ASN A 125 0.56 -9.13 7.37
CA ASN A 125 1.26 -9.61 8.54
C ASN A 125 2.65 -10.11 8.12
N ARG A 126 3.70 -9.52 8.69
CA ARG A 126 5.11 -9.89 8.46
C ARG A 126 5.71 -10.78 9.56
N ASN A 127 4.92 -11.37 10.46
CA ASN A 127 5.39 -12.15 11.60
C ASN A 127 6.40 -13.22 11.14
N ALA A 128 7.57 -13.18 11.79
CA ALA A 128 8.69 -14.08 11.57
C ALA A 128 8.64 -15.25 12.57
#